data_AF-A0A2E7F261-F1
#
_entry.id   AF-A0A2E7F261-F1
#
_cell.length_a   1.000
_cell.length_b   1.000
_cell.length_c   1.000
_cell.angle_alpha   90.00
_cell.angle_beta   90.00
_cell.angle_gamma   90.00
#
_symmetry.space_group_name_H-M   'P 1'
#
loop_
_entity.id
_entity.type
_entity.pdbx_description
1 polymer ?
#
loop_
_entity_poly.entity_id
_entity_poly.type
_entity_poly.pdbx_seq_one_letter_code
_entity_poly.pdbx_strand_id
1 'polypeptide(L)'
;MSTDQTVVHELLISEEAFAIIAEAIRVLSIETLKFQKLRDVVTHCLERLPTFTDDAASLYEEHLPFDGRVRIYLRLDQASNLKFEALRTALCERIGEHCGVREAVIFCAYAVSRPQLFSCQ
;
A
#
# COMPACT_ATOMS: atom_id res chain seq x y z
N MET A 1 23.95 19.80 -3.66
CA MET A 1 23.22 19.19 -2.54
C MET A 1 21.80 18.97 -3.03
N SER A 2 21.40 17.74 -3.36
CA SER A 2 19.99 17.50 -3.70
C SER A 2 19.20 17.69 -2.40
N THR A 3 18.29 18.66 -2.39
CA THR A 3 17.17 18.61 -1.46
C THR A 3 16.38 17.37 -1.84
N ASP A 4 16.61 16.26 -1.17
CA ASP A 4 15.76 15.07 -1.30
C ASP A 4 14.37 15.46 -0.79
N GLN A 5 13.53 15.91 -1.72
CA GLN A 5 12.17 16.32 -1.43
C GLN A 5 11.41 15.09 -0.94
N THR A 6 11.09 15.10 0.34
CA THR A 6 10.28 14.05 0.98
C THR A 6 8.82 14.47 0.90
N VAL A 7 7.98 13.58 0.37
CA VAL A 7 6.52 13.73 0.37
C VAL A 7 5.97 13.01 1.60
N VAL A 8 5.09 13.70 2.34
CA VAL A 8 4.46 13.16 3.55
C VAL A 8 2.96 13.02 3.30
N HIS A 9 2.47 11.80 3.39
CA HIS A 9 1.06 11.45 3.33
C HIS A 9 0.54 11.21 4.73
N GLU A 10 -0.35 12.06 5.21
CA GLU A 10 -1.13 11.81 6.43
C GLU A 10 -2.41 11.06 6.07
N LEU A 11 -2.65 9.93 6.73
CA LEU A 11 -3.83 9.10 6.49
C LEU A 11 -4.58 8.84 7.79
N LEU A 12 -5.90 8.88 7.69
CA LEU A 12 -6.82 8.42 8.73
C LEU A 12 -7.48 7.13 8.24
N ILE A 13 -7.26 6.03 8.95
CA ILE A 13 -7.69 4.69 8.54
C ILE A 13 -8.48 3.96 9.63
N SER A 14 -9.27 2.96 9.23
CA SER A 14 -9.99 2.07 10.13
C SER A 14 -9.03 1.18 10.94
N GLU A 15 -9.53 0.57 12.02
CA GLU A 15 -8.75 -0.39 12.81
C GLU A 15 -8.41 -1.65 11.99
N GLU A 16 -9.32 -2.08 11.13
CA GLU A 16 -9.13 -3.21 10.22
C GLU A 16 -8.05 -2.92 9.18
N ALA A 17 -8.11 -1.75 8.54
CA ALA A 17 -7.06 -1.21 7.67
C ALA A 17 -5.68 -1.20 8.36
N PHE A 18 -5.65 -0.76 9.61
CA PHE A 18 -4.42 -0.73 10.40
C PHE A 18 -3.88 -2.14 10.69
N ALA A 19 -4.76 -3.12 10.97
CA ALA A 19 -4.38 -4.51 11.16
C ALA A 19 -3.75 -5.11 9.90
N ILE A 20 -4.28 -4.79 8.70
CA ILE A 20 -3.71 -5.23 7.41
C ILE A 20 -2.30 -4.67 7.22
N ILE A 21 -2.08 -3.40 7.56
CA ILE A 21 -0.74 -2.78 7.52
C ILE A 21 0.21 -3.45 8.50
N ALA A 22 -0.23 -3.68 9.74
CA ALA A 22 0.59 -4.34 10.75
C ALA A 22 0.99 -5.76 10.33
N GLU A 23 0.07 -6.49 9.69
CA GLU A 23 0.32 -7.82 9.16
C GLU A 23 1.32 -7.78 8.00
N ALA A 24 1.19 -6.84 7.06
CA ALA A 24 2.16 -6.67 5.98
C ALA A 24 3.58 -6.37 6.50
N ILE A 25 3.69 -5.51 7.52
CA ILE A 25 4.97 -5.23 8.18
C ILE A 25 5.53 -6.50 8.82
N ARG A 26 4.69 -7.28 9.52
CA ARG A 26 5.09 -8.54 10.16
C ARG A 26 5.62 -9.54 9.12
N VAL A 27 4.86 -9.77 8.05
CA VAL A 27 5.23 -10.70 6.96
C VAL A 27 6.56 -10.30 6.35
N LEU A 28 6.71 -9.04 5.92
CA LEU A 28 7.94 -8.58 5.28
C LEU A 28 9.13 -8.60 6.26
N SER A 29 8.89 -8.33 7.54
CA SER A 29 9.94 -8.40 8.56
C SER A 29 10.49 -9.80 8.76
N ILE A 30 9.61 -10.81 8.68
CA ILE A 30 9.98 -12.21 8.77
C ILE A 30 10.71 -12.65 7.50
N GLU A 31 10.20 -12.30 6.31
CA GLU A 31 10.83 -12.63 5.02
C GLU A 31 12.27 -12.09 4.92
N THR A 32 12.48 -10.86 5.37
CA THR A 32 13.77 -10.16 5.26
C THR A 32 14.68 -10.32 6.49
N LEU A 33 14.20 -11.01 7.54
CA LEU A 33 14.88 -11.13 8.85
C LEU A 33 15.30 -9.78 9.45
N LYS A 34 14.53 -8.72 9.19
CA LYS A 34 14.79 -7.35 9.64
C LYS A 34 13.48 -6.64 9.90
N PHE A 35 13.38 -5.88 11.00
CA PHE A 35 12.18 -5.10 11.27
C PHE A 35 11.92 -4.05 10.19
N GLN A 36 10.74 -4.11 9.57
CA GLN A 36 10.30 -3.24 8.48
C GLN A 36 9.31 -2.19 8.97
N LYS A 37 9.14 -1.15 8.17
CA LYS A 37 8.15 -0.08 8.38
C LYS A 37 7.19 -0.02 7.19
N LEU A 38 6.12 0.75 7.34
CA LEU A 38 5.14 0.96 6.26
C LEU A 38 5.79 1.43 4.95
N ARG A 39 6.78 2.32 5.03
CA ARG A 39 7.54 2.76 3.85
C ARG A 39 8.16 1.57 3.12
N ASP A 40 8.75 0.65 3.87
CA ASP A 40 9.45 -0.50 3.30
C ASP A 40 8.44 -1.48 2.66
N VAL A 41 7.24 -1.63 3.23
CA VAL A 41 6.12 -2.37 2.62
C VAL A 41 5.71 -1.76 1.28
N VAL A 42 5.54 -0.43 1.23
CA VAL A 42 5.18 0.28 0.01
C VAL A 42 6.28 0.14 -1.04
N THR A 43 7.54 0.41 -0.68
CA THR A 43 8.68 0.27 -1.59
C THR A 43 8.78 -1.15 -2.16
N HIS A 44 8.62 -2.16 -1.30
CA HIS A 44 8.65 -3.55 -1.71
C HIS A 44 7.55 -3.89 -2.73
N CYS A 45 6.33 -3.40 -2.49
CA CYS A 45 5.23 -3.55 -3.44
C CYS A 45 5.53 -2.85 -4.78
N LEU A 46 6.16 -1.67 -4.75
CA LEU A 46 6.50 -0.91 -5.96
C LEU A 46 7.64 -1.54 -6.78
N GLU A 47 8.51 -2.35 -6.15
CA GLU A 47 9.58 -3.07 -6.83
C GLU A 47 9.08 -4.34 -7.53
N ARG A 48 8.00 -4.95 -7.02
CA ARG A 48 7.45 -6.23 -7.51
C ARG A 48 6.10 -6.09 -8.21
N LEU A 49 5.65 -4.85 -8.44
CA LEU A 49 4.36 -4.43 -9.00
C LEU A 49 3.35 -5.58 -9.18
N PRO A 50 2.51 -5.85 -8.16
CA PRO A 50 1.57 -6.96 -8.22
C PRO A 50 0.55 -6.75 -9.35
N THR A 51 0.18 -7.84 -10.03
CA THR A 51 -0.98 -7.82 -10.91
C THR A 51 -2.23 -7.77 -10.05
N PHE A 52 -3.07 -6.76 -10.28
CA PHE A 52 -4.39 -6.68 -9.66
C PHE A 52 -5.33 -7.66 -10.34
N THR A 53 -5.61 -8.78 -9.66
CA THR A 53 -6.55 -9.81 -10.11
C THR A 53 -7.98 -9.41 -9.74
N ASP A 54 -8.98 -10.01 -10.39
CA ASP A 54 -10.39 -9.76 -10.07
C ASP A 54 -10.75 -10.24 -8.65
N ASP A 55 -10.12 -11.31 -8.18
CA ASP A 55 -10.27 -11.81 -6.79
C ASP A 55 -9.73 -10.78 -5.79
N ALA A 56 -8.58 -10.18 -6.10
CA ALA A 56 -8.04 -9.11 -5.27
C ALA A 56 -8.91 -7.86 -5.30
N ALA A 57 -9.48 -7.51 -6.46
CA ALA A 57 -10.42 -6.40 -6.60
C ALA A 57 -11.67 -6.62 -5.72
N SER A 58 -12.23 -7.82 -5.77
CA SER A 58 -13.42 -8.19 -4.99
C SER A 58 -13.16 -8.10 -3.49
N LEU A 59 -12.03 -8.66 -3.01
CA LEU A 59 -11.61 -8.54 -1.61
C LEU A 59 -11.44 -7.07 -1.21
N TYR A 60 -10.87 -6.28 -2.11
CA TYR A 60 -10.62 -4.86 -1.87
C TYR A 60 -11.93 -4.08 -1.71
N GLU A 61 -12.92 -4.36 -2.55
CA GLU A 61 -14.27 -3.77 -2.49
C GLU A 61 -15.04 -4.18 -1.23
N GLU A 62 -14.93 -5.44 -0.78
CA GLU A 62 -15.59 -5.92 0.44
C GLU A 62 -15.18 -5.16 1.70
N HIS A 63 -13.94 -4.67 1.74
CA HIS A 63 -13.40 -3.95 2.90
C HIS A 63 -13.44 -2.42 2.75
N LEU A 64 -14.03 -1.90 1.68
CA LEU A 64 -14.28 -0.47 1.54
C LEU A 64 -15.47 -0.01 2.41
N PRO A 65 -15.41 1.21 2.98
CA PRO A 65 -14.30 2.16 2.91
C PRO A 65 -13.25 1.92 4.02
N PHE A 66 -11.99 2.25 3.73
CA PHE A 66 -10.89 2.08 4.70
C PHE A 66 -10.71 3.26 5.67
N ASP A 67 -11.60 4.26 5.64
CA ASP A 67 -11.47 5.44 6.50
C ASP A 67 -11.77 5.14 7.98
N GLY A 68 -11.17 5.91 8.87
CA GLY A 68 -11.34 5.72 10.29
C GLY A 68 -10.57 6.74 11.12
N ARG A 69 -10.19 6.36 12.35
CA ARG A 69 -9.59 7.29 13.33
C ARG A 69 -8.11 7.03 13.60
N VAL A 70 -7.55 5.93 13.09
CA VAL A 70 -6.14 5.59 13.29
C VAL A 70 -5.31 6.48 12.37
N ARG A 71 -4.48 7.34 12.96
CA ARG A 71 -3.61 8.25 12.21
C ARG A 71 -2.27 7.59 11.91
N ILE A 72 -1.91 7.54 10.63
CA ILE A 72 -0.60 7.07 10.17
C ILE A 72 0.06 8.08 9.25
N TYR A 73 1.38 8.01 9.16
CA TYR A 73 2.19 8.85 8.29
C TYR A 73 3.05 7.98 7.37
N LEU A 74 2.91 8.18 6.07
CA LEU A 74 3.81 7.59 5.07
C LEU A 74 4.72 8.69 4.54
N ARG A 75 6.04 8.46 4.63
CA ARG A 75 7.05 9.35 4.07
C ARG A 75 7.76 8.66 2.92
N LEU A 76 7.68 9.25 1.73
CA LEU A 76 8.33 8.76 0.51
C LEU A 76 9.31 9.81 0.00
N ASP A 77 10.45 9.37 -0.54
CA ASP A 77 11.25 10.24 -1.41
C ASP A 77 10.50 10.51 -2.71
N GLN A 78 10.95 11.53 -3.46
CA GLN A 78 10.31 11.95 -4.70
C GLN A 78 10.20 10.82 -5.74
N ALA A 79 11.20 9.95 -5.86
CA ALA A 79 11.22 8.88 -6.85
C ALA A 79 10.19 7.78 -6.52
N SER A 80 10.17 7.36 -5.25
CA SER A 80 9.20 6.41 -4.71
C SER A 80 7.79 6.97 -4.76
N ASN A 81 7.62 8.28 -4.50
CA ASN A 81 6.32 8.94 -4.61
C ASN A 81 5.77 8.92 -6.04
N LEU A 82 6.60 9.19 -7.06
CA LEU A 82 6.15 9.13 -8.46
C LEU A 82 5.70 7.72 -8.86
N LYS A 83 6.42 6.68 -8.42
CA LYS A 83 6.00 5.28 -8.64
C LYS A 83 4.70 4.95 -7.92
N PHE A 84 4.54 5.44 -6.69
CA PHE A 84 3.33 5.25 -5.90
C PHE A 84 2.11 5.91 -6.57
N GLU A 85 2.28 7.12 -7.12
CA GLU A 85 1.23 7.82 -7.86
C GLU A 85 0.83 7.07 -9.15
N ALA A 86 1.78 6.46 -9.86
CA ALA A 86 1.49 5.61 -11.00
C ALA A 86 0.68 4.36 -10.60
N LEU A 87 1.07 3.70 -9.50
CA LEU A 87 0.30 2.57 -8.95
C LEU A 87 -1.12 2.99 -8.57
N ARG A 88 -1.28 4.11 -7.85
CA ARG A 88 -2.59 4.65 -7.48
C ARG A 88 -3.46 4.89 -8.71
N THR A 89 -2.89 5.47 -9.77
CA THR A 89 -3.60 5.74 -11.02
C THR A 89 -4.10 4.45 -11.68
N ALA A 90 -3.25 3.42 -11.75
CA ALA A 90 -3.63 2.11 -12.28
C ALA A 90 -4.71 1.41 -11.44
N LEU A 91 -4.71 1.61 -10.12
CA LEU A 91 -5.78 1.12 -9.25
C LEU A 91 -7.09 1.87 -9.51
N CYS A 92 -7.08 3.22 -9.57
CA CYS A 92 -8.26 4.02 -9.91
C CYS A 92 -8.94 3.55 -11.20
N GLU A 93 -8.16 3.23 -12.24
CA GLU A 93 -8.68 2.75 -13.52
C GLU A 93 -9.42 1.41 -13.40
N ARG A 94 -9.08 0.58 -12.41
CA ARG A 94 -9.71 -0.74 -12.19
C ARG A 94 -10.88 -0.70 -11.21
N ILE A 95 -10.76 0.01 -10.08
CA ILE A 95 -11.76 0.02 -9.00
C ILE A 95 -12.68 1.25 -9.00
N GLY A 96 -12.50 2.17 -9.96
CA GLY A 96 -13.31 3.38 -10.09
C GLY A 96 -12.81 4.59 -9.27
N GLU A 97 -13.60 5.66 -9.25
CA GLU A 97 -13.20 7.03 -8.85
C GLU A 97 -12.79 7.23 -7.37
N HIS A 98 -12.79 6.18 -6.54
CA HIS A 98 -12.57 6.29 -5.09
C HIS A 98 -11.19 5.82 -4.59
N CYS A 99 -10.22 5.56 -5.47
CA CYS A 99 -8.88 5.14 -5.05
C CYS A 99 -7.97 6.34 -4.69
N GLY A 100 -8.04 6.78 -3.43
CA GLY A 100 -7.13 7.77 -2.86
C GLY A 100 -5.78 7.18 -2.44
N VAL A 101 -4.95 8.01 -1.79
CA VAL A 101 -3.66 7.59 -1.22
C VAL A 101 -3.86 6.48 -0.18
N ARG A 102 -4.92 6.58 0.61
CA ARG A 102 -5.26 5.57 1.61
C ARG A 102 -5.41 4.21 0.94
N GLU A 103 -6.20 4.17 -0.11
CA GLU A 103 -6.53 2.95 -0.80
C GLU A 103 -5.24 2.34 -1.42
N ALA A 104 -4.46 3.14 -2.14
CA ALA A 104 -3.19 2.66 -2.68
C ALA A 104 -2.21 2.13 -1.59
N VAL A 105 -2.23 2.67 -0.37
CA VAL A 105 -1.42 2.14 0.74
C VAL A 105 -1.94 0.79 1.25
N ILE A 106 -3.25 0.66 1.46
CA ILE A 106 -3.88 -0.60 1.90
C ILE A 106 -3.65 -1.69 0.86
N PHE A 107 -3.75 -1.31 -0.42
CA PHE A 107 -3.43 -2.17 -1.53
C PHE A 107 -2.02 -2.76 -1.44
N CYS A 108 -1.00 -1.92 -1.22
CA CYS A 108 0.37 -2.40 -1.02
C CYS A 108 0.48 -3.35 0.17
N ALA A 109 -0.24 -3.08 1.26
CA ALA A 109 -0.24 -3.94 2.43
C ALA A 109 -0.88 -5.31 2.14
N TYR A 110 -1.98 -5.36 1.39
CA TYR A 110 -2.57 -6.62 0.92
C TYR A 110 -1.63 -7.39 0.00
N ALA A 111 -0.99 -6.73 -0.96
CA ALA A 111 -0.04 -7.36 -1.87
C ALA A 111 1.11 -8.06 -1.13
N VAL A 112 1.59 -7.45 -0.05
CA VAL A 112 2.67 -8.03 0.77
C VAL A 112 2.16 -9.10 1.74
N SER A 113 1.01 -8.90 2.38
CA SER A 113 0.49 -9.83 3.40
C SER A 113 -0.24 -11.05 2.82
N ARG A 114 -0.78 -10.93 1.60
CA ARG A 114 -1.56 -11.98 0.93
C ARG A 114 -1.08 -12.18 -0.52
N PRO A 115 0.20 -12.53 -0.73
CA PRO A 115 0.78 -12.61 -2.08
C PRO A 115 0.08 -13.64 -2.97
N GLN A 116 -0.65 -14.62 -2.41
CA GLN A 116 -1.39 -15.59 -3.22
C GLN A 116 -2.56 -14.96 -4.00
N LEU A 117 -3.07 -13.81 -3.53
CA LEU A 117 -4.16 -13.08 -4.19
C LEU A 117 -3.65 -12.16 -5.31
N PHE A 118 -2.34 -11.91 -5.35
CA PHE A 118 -1.69 -10.98 -6.24
C PHE A 118 -0.67 -11.73 -7.09
N SER A 119 -0.99 -12.00 -8.35
CA SER A 119 -0.03 -12.66 -9.24
C SER A 119 1.14 -11.72 -9.52
N CYS A 120 2.32 -12.07 -8.99
CA CYS A 120 3.57 -11.48 -9.44
C CYS A 120 3.90 -12.07 -10.83
N GLN A 121 4.08 -11.22 -11.84
CA GLN A 121 4.71 -11.61 -13.11
C GLN A 121 6.18 -11.22 -13.09
#